data_AF-A0A9E3HY99-F1
#
_entry.id   AF-A0A9E3HY99-F1
#
_cell.length_a   1.000
_cell.length_b   1.000
_cell.length_c   1.000
_cell.angle_alpha   90.00
_cell.angle_beta   90.00
_cell.angle_gamma   90.00
#
_symmetry.space_group_name_H-M   'P 1'
#
loop_
_entity.id
_entity.type
_entity.pdbx_description
1 polymer ?
#
loop_
_entity_poly.entity_id
_entity_poly.type
_entity_poly.pdbx_seq_one_letter_code
_entity_poly.pdbx_strand_id
1 'polypeptide(L)'
;MILFAVLTAREYSCLEARRIFDTRASKYEMQDTRYEVIAHTDGASRGNPGPAAAGFILTSPNGTLLQAKAFFIGPNTNNVAEYTGVVKALEAAIKIGAKRLSLFSDSQLLVRQINGEYKVKSEQIRPLFQQAVELLGRFEGWKVQHIPREQNKEADKLVNKALDLGRDLESGPAPVTQNKKPIRLGVLISGGGTTLMNILEHIKQGRLNAEIALVISSRSTVTGVEKARNAGLKVKIIRKKDFPDVDEFSKRIEEELVAANVDLVVQGGWLCLWKISARYENRVMNIHPALLPSFGGQGMWGHHVHEAVLAAGCKVSGCTVHFCTNEYDKGPIIVQRPCDVKDNDTPETLAARVFEQECIAYPQAIRLFAEGKLSVQDGIVKIKP
;
A
#
# COMPACT_ATOMS: atom_id res chain seq x y z
N MET A 1 11.75 -63.78 13.87
CA MET A 1 13.14 -63.46 14.25
C MET A 1 13.96 -63.22 12.98
N ILE A 2 13.84 -62.04 12.36
CA ILE A 2 14.77 -61.57 11.32
C ILE A 2 14.91 -60.05 11.50
N LEU A 3 16.11 -59.66 11.92
CA LEU A 3 16.57 -58.30 12.09
C LEU A 3 17.13 -57.84 10.72
N PHE A 4 16.49 -56.85 10.10
CA PHE A 4 17.05 -56.11 8.96
C PHE A 4 17.56 -54.78 9.51
N ALA A 5 18.87 -54.53 9.41
CA ALA A 5 19.44 -53.23 9.67
C ALA A 5 20.64 -52.99 8.75
N VAL A 6 20.78 -51.71 8.39
CA VAL A 6 21.87 -51.06 7.64
C VAL A 6 21.67 -51.04 6.12
N LEU A 7 21.06 -49.95 5.65
CA LEU A 7 21.60 -49.11 4.57
C LEU A 7 21.04 -47.67 4.71
N THR A 8 21.88 -46.83 5.32
CA THR A 8 22.14 -45.39 5.13
C THR A 8 20.99 -44.37 4.93
N ALA A 9 20.97 -43.39 5.83
CA ALA A 9 20.19 -42.16 5.84
C ALA A 9 20.63 -41.12 4.80
N ARG A 10 19.72 -40.16 4.56
CA ARG A 10 19.78 -38.94 3.71
C ARG A 10 19.36 -39.11 2.25
N GLU A 11 18.06 -39.19 2.03
CA GLU A 11 17.41 -38.58 0.87
C GLU A 11 15.88 -38.59 1.10
N TYR A 12 15.22 -37.47 0.83
CA TYR A 12 13.75 -37.24 0.86
C TYR A 12 13.06 -37.15 2.24
N SER A 13 13.17 -35.99 2.88
CA SER A 13 12.08 -35.44 3.71
C SER A 13 11.87 -33.96 3.36
N CYS A 14 11.16 -33.73 2.25
CA CYS A 14 10.52 -32.43 1.95
C CYS A 14 9.02 -32.61 1.61
N LEU A 15 8.50 -33.85 1.69
CA LEU A 15 7.15 -34.22 1.25
C LEU A 15 6.09 -34.17 2.37
N GLU A 16 6.47 -33.86 3.62
CA GLU A 16 5.54 -33.79 4.76
C GLU A 16 4.83 -32.44 4.95
N ALA A 17 5.12 -31.41 4.14
CA ALA A 17 4.47 -30.10 4.25
C ALA A 17 3.09 -30.00 3.55
N ARG A 18 2.33 -31.10 3.46
CA ARG A 18 0.93 -31.06 2.98
C ARG A 18 -0.01 -30.68 4.14
N ARG A 19 -0.18 -29.38 4.42
CA ARG A 19 -1.36 -28.91 5.15
C ARG A 19 -2.50 -28.65 4.18
N ILE A 20 -3.29 -29.69 3.96
CA ILE A 20 -4.59 -29.62 3.29
C ILE A 20 -5.51 -28.72 4.14
N PHE A 21 -6.24 -27.81 3.51
CA PHE A 21 -7.31 -27.04 4.14
C PHE A 21 -8.39 -28.01 4.65
N ASP A 22 -8.42 -28.27 5.95
CA ASP A 22 -9.54 -28.98 6.54
C ASP A 22 -10.77 -28.06 6.55
N THR A 23 -11.87 -28.54 6.00
CA THR A 23 -13.13 -27.79 5.84
C THR A 23 -14.10 -28.00 7.02
N ARG A 24 -13.61 -28.49 8.17
CA ARG A 24 -14.43 -28.63 9.38
C ARG A 24 -13.66 -28.27 10.65
N ALA A 25 -13.70 -27.00 11.05
CA ALA A 25 -13.54 -26.61 12.45
C ALA A 25 -14.17 -25.23 12.74
N SER A 26 -15.14 -25.25 13.67
CA SER A 26 -15.43 -24.26 14.71
C SER A 26 -15.74 -22.79 14.35
N LYS A 27 -16.99 -22.40 14.65
CA LYS A 27 -17.39 -21.00 14.85
C LYS A 27 -16.47 -20.35 15.90
N TYR A 28 -15.86 -19.21 15.60
CA TYR A 28 -14.85 -18.44 16.37
C TYR A 28 -13.37 -18.74 16.08
N GLU A 29 -12.94 -18.56 14.83
CA GLU A 29 -11.60 -18.06 14.50
C GLU A 29 -11.73 -17.14 13.27
N MET A 30 -11.74 -15.82 13.47
CA MET A 30 -11.56 -14.88 12.36
C MET A 30 -10.10 -15.00 11.91
N GLN A 31 -9.85 -15.81 10.87
CA GLN A 31 -8.53 -15.99 10.27
C GLN A 31 -7.95 -14.64 9.83
N ASP A 32 -6.71 -14.37 10.25
CA ASP A 32 -5.97 -13.16 9.91
C ASP A 32 -5.54 -13.19 8.43
N THR A 33 -6.45 -12.80 7.53
CA THR A 33 -6.23 -12.74 6.07
C THR A 33 -5.27 -11.62 5.64
N ARG A 34 -4.75 -10.81 6.57
CA ARG A 34 -3.85 -9.68 6.29
C ARG A 34 -2.44 -10.11 5.85
N TYR A 35 -2.09 -11.39 6.00
CA TYR A 35 -0.79 -11.95 5.63
C TYR A 35 -0.88 -13.00 4.51
N GLU A 36 -2.04 -13.10 3.86
CA GLU A 36 -2.23 -13.94 2.68
C GLU A 36 -1.96 -13.14 1.40
N VAL A 37 -1.19 -13.73 0.49
CA VAL A 37 -0.86 -13.14 -0.80
C VAL A 37 -1.24 -14.10 -1.92
N ILE A 38 -1.83 -13.54 -2.98
CA ILE A 38 -2.11 -14.24 -4.22
C ILE A 38 -1.03 -13.86 -5.24
N ALA A 39 -0.36 -14.84 -5.83
CA ALA A 39 0.64 -14.65 -6.86
C ALA A 39 0.16 -15.23 -8.19
N HIS A 40 0.25 -14.46 -9.27
CA HIS A 40 0.12 -14.95 -10.64
C HIS A 40 1.49 -14.84 -11.30
N THR A 41 1.98 -15.93 -11.91
CA THR A 41 3.32 -15.98 -12.51
C THR A 41 3.26 -16.41 -13.95
N ASP A 42 4.18 -15.89 -14.76
CA ASP A 42 4.32 -16.27 -16.17
C ASP A 42 5.78 -16.21 -16.63
N GLY A 43 6.08 -16.89 -17.74
CA GLY A 43 7.37 -16.84 -18.41
C GLY A 43 7.25 -17.08 -19.91
N ALA A 44 7.92 -16.24 -20.70
CA ALA A 44 7.87 -16.30 -22.17
C ALA A 44 9.27 -16.30 -22.79
N SER A 45 9.42 -16.98 -23.94
CA SER A 45 10.64 -16.98 -24.75
C SER A 45 10.32 -16.82 -26.25
N ARG A 46 11.05 -15.95 -26.97
CA ARG A 46 10.93 -15.73 -28.43
C ARG A 46 11.91 -16.65 -29.16
N GLY A 47 11.41 -17.77 -29.67
CA GLY A 47 12.24 -18.90 -30.07
C GLY A 47 12.72 -19.65 -28.83
N ASN A 48 12.64 -20.98 -28.79
CA ASN A 48 12.85 -21.75 -27.55
C ASN A 48 13.98 -22.77 -27.74
N PRO A 49 15.24 -22.46 -27.34
CA PRO A 49 15.68 -21.28 -26.57
C PRO A 49 15.83 -19.99 -27.41
N GLY A 50 15.73 -18.84 -26.74
CA GLY A 50 15.78 -17.50 -27.34
C GLY A 50 15.60 -16.42 -26.28
N PRO A 51 15.53 -15.12 -26.63
CA PRO A 51 15.29 -14.05 -25.66
C PRO A 51 14.06 -14.37 -24.83
N ALA A 52 14.19 -14.29 -23.51
CA ALA A 52 13.14 -14.67 -22.59
C ALA A 52 12.93 -13.62 -21.49
N ALA A 53 11.72 -13.61 -20.95
CA ALA A 53 11.35 -12.80 -19.81
C ALA A 53 10.49 -13.62 -18.84
N ALA A 54 10.55 -13.26 -17.57
CA ALA A 54 9.80 -13.89 -16.49
C ALA A 54 9.11 -12.82 -15.67
N GLY A 55 7.97 -13.12 -15.04
CA GLY A 55 7.27 -12.10 -14.28
C GLY A 55 6.21 -12.63 -13.34
N PHE A 56 5.72 -11.72 -12.52
CA PHE A 56 4.70 -12.02 -11.53
C PHE A 56 3.82 -10.81 -11.22
N ILE A 57 2.65 -11.09 -10.68
CA ILE A 57 1.72 -10.15 -10.08
C ILE A 57 1.33 -10.66 -8.70
N LEU A 58 1.56 -9.86 -7.67
CA LEU A 58 1.14 -10.10 -6.29
C LEU A 58 -0.07 -9.23 -5.96
N THR A 59 -1.12 -9.85 -5.44
CA THR A 59 -2.33 -9.18 -4.95
C THR A 59 -2.69 -9.65 -3.55
N SER A 60 -3.42 -8.84 -2.81
CA SER A 60 -4.12 -9.30 -1.59
C SER A 60 -5.39 -10.08 -1.96
N PRO A 61 -6.00 -10.83 -1.03
CA PRO A 61 -7.20 -11.62 -1.30
C PRO A 61 -8.41 -10.80 -1.79
N ASN A 62 -8.45 -9.50 -1.47
CA ASN A 62 -9.47 -8.56 -1.95
C ASN A 62 -9.16 -7.95 -3.34
N GLY A 63 -8.11 -8.43 -4.03
CA GLY A 63 -7.74 -7.98 -5.38
C GLY A 63 -6.87 -6.72 -5.43
N THR A 64 -6.42 -6.18 -4.30
CA THR A 64 -5.52 -5.01 -4.33
C THR A 64 -4.14 -5.40 -4.85
N LEU A 65 -3.63 -4.69 -5.87
CA LEU A 65 -2.27 -4.89 -6.38
C LEU A 65 -1.22 -4.52 -5.32
N LEU A 66 -0.40 -5.49 -4.93
CA LEU A 66 0.72 -5.31 -4.00
C LEU A 66 2.01 -5.00 -4.75
N GLN A 67 2.30 -5.78 -5.79
CA GLN A 67 3.50 -5.61 -6.62
C GLN A 67 3.35 -6.36 -7.93
N ALA A 68 3.86 -5.82 -9.04
CA ALA A 68 4.00 -6.52 -10.30
C ALA A 68 5.38 -6.23 -10.90
N LYS A 69 6.08 -7.28 -11.33
CA LYS A 69 7.41 -7.17 -11.94
C LYS A 69 7.56 -8.13 -13.09
N ALA A 70 8.32 -7.72 -14.09
CA ALA A 70 8.89 -8.61 -15.08
C ALA A 70 10.37 -8.33 -15.28
N PHE A 71 11.11 -9.37 -15.62
CA PHE A 71 12.55 -9.39 -15.71
C PHE A 71 12.92 -9.90 -17.09
N PHE A 72 13.75 -9.15 -17.82
CA PHE A 72 14.33 -9.66 -19.05
C PHE A 72 15.54 -10.51 -18.69
N ILE A 73 15.49 -11.81 -19.00
CA ILE A 73 16.49 -12.79 -18.52
C ILE A 73 17.44 -13.24 -19.63
N GLY A 74 17.43 -12.56 -20.79
CA GLY A 74 18.29 -12.91 -21.92
C GLY A 74 17.94 -14.27 -22.53
N PRO A 75 18.88 -14.91 -23.24
CA PRO A 75 18.64 -16.17 -23.96
C PRO A 75 18.36 -17.34 -23.00
N ASN A 76 17.12 -17.82 -22.95
CA ASN A 76 16.69 -18.93 -22.09
C ASN A 76 15.51 -19.69 -22.72
N THR A 77 15.19 -20.87 -22.15
CA THR A 77 14.00 -21.64 -22.56
C THR A 77 12.74 -21.12 -21.87
N ASN A 78 11.56 -21.42 -22.44
CA ASN A 78 10.28 -21.03 -21.83
C ASN A 78 10.14 -21.58 -20.40
N ASN A 79 10.52 -22.85 -20.18
CA ASN A 79 10.41 -23.46 -18.86
C ASN A 79 11.35 -22.84 -17.82
N VAL A 80 12.53 -22.38 -18.24
CA VAL A 80 13.43 -21.63 -17.35
C VAL A 80 12.82 -20.28 -16.99
N ALA A 81 12.18 -19.60 -17.95
CA ALA A 81 11.48 -18.35 -17.70
C ALA A 81 10.33 -18.52 -16.70
N GLU A 82 9.48 -19.53 -16.89
CA GLU A 82 8.36 -19.87 -15.99
C GLU A 82 8.82 -20.10 -14.55
N TYR A 83 9.84 -20.93 -14.36
CA TYR A 83 10.41 -21.19 -13.04
C TYR A 83 11.07 -19.95 -12.43
N THR A 84 11.70 -19.12 -13.25
CA THR A 84 12.25 -17.84 -12.80
C THR A 84 11.13 -16.92 -12.30
N GLY A 85 9.99 -16.88 -12.97
CA GLY A 85 8.81 -16.11 -12.56
C GLY A 85 8.32 -16.53 -11.17
N VAL A 86 8.25 -17.84 -10.92
CA VAL A 86 7.91 -18.40 -9.59
C VAL A 86 8.91 -18.02 -8.53
N VAL A 87 10.21 -18.23 -8.75
CA VAL A 87 11.25 -17.87 -7.77
C VAL A 87 11.16 -16.39 -7.41
N LYS A 88 11.01 -15.51 -8.42
CA LYS A 88 10.88 -14.07 -8.20
C LYS A 88 9.61 -13.68 -7.45
N ALA A 89 8.49 -14.36 -7.72
CA ALA A 89 7.25 -14.15 -6.98
C ALA A 89 7.39 -14.54 -5.50
N LEU A 90 8.05 -15.67 -5.22
CA LEU A 90 8.27 -16.17 -3.86
C LEU A 90 9.20 -15.24 -3.07
N GLU A 91 10.32 -14.81 -3.67
CA GLU A 91 11.24 -13.82 -3.08
C GLU A 91 10.50 -12.52 -2.73
N ALA A 92 9.66 -12.02 -3.64
CA ALA A 92 8.88 -10.82 -3.45
C ALA A 92 7.82 -10.97 -2.35
N ALA A 93 7.08 -12.08 -2.34
CA ALA A 93 6.07 -12.38 -1.32
C ALA A 93 6.67 -12.46 0.09
N ILE A 94 7.84 -13.11 0.23
CA ILE A 94 8.58 -13.14 1.50
C ILE A 94 9.00 -11.72 1.91
N LYS A 95 9.51 -10.92 0.98
CA LYS A 95 9.98 -9.55 1.25
C LYS A 95 8.86 -8.63 1.77
N ILE A 96 7.62 -8.84 1.32
CA ILE A 96 6.45 -8.08 1.80
C ILE A 96 5.83 -8.67 3.08
N GLY A 97 6.42 -9.72 3.65
CA GLY A 97 5.98 -10.30 4.92
C GLY A 97 4.80 -11.26 4.82
N ALA A 98 4.55 -11.85 3.64
CA ALA A 98 3.49 -12.84 3.47
C ALA A 98 3.76 -14.09 4.32
N LYS A 99 2.76 -14.51 5.09
CA LYS A 99 2.78 -15.75 5.87
C LYS A 99 2.13 -16.90 5.11
N ARG A 100 1.14 -16.59 4.26
CA ARG A 100 0.41 -17.58 3.45
C ARG A 100 0.40 -17.16 1.98
N LEU A 101 0.48 -18.15 1.07
CA LEU A 101 0.60 -17.91 -0.37
C LEU A 101 -0.35 -18.78 -1.19
N SER A 102 -1.08 -18.18 -2.12
CA SER A 102 -1.76 -18.88 -3.22
C SER A 102 -1.12 -18.49 -4.55
N LEU A 103 -0.35 -19.39 -5.16
CA LEU A 103 0.34 -19.18 -6.43
C LEU A 103 -0.43 -19.83 -7.58
N PHE A 104 -0.64 -19.07 -8.63
CA PHE A 104 -1.33 -19.47 -9.85
C PHE A 104 -0.39 -19.32 -11.06
N SER A 105 -0.35 -20.34 -11.90
CA SER A 105 0.41 -20.37 -13.16
C SER A 105 -0.39 -21.17 -14.20
N ASP A 106 -0.27 -20.82 -15.48
CA ASP A 106 -0.81 -21.60 -16.60
C ASP A 106 0.17 -22.68 -17.10
N SER A 107 1.36 -22.79 -16.52
CA SER A 107 2.30 -23.87 -16.81
C SER A 107 1.98 -25.14 -16.01
N GLN A 108 1.22 -26.06 -16.63
CA GLN A 108 0.85 -27.33 -16.00
C GLN A 108 2.07 -28.18 -15.59
N LEU A 109 3.15 -28.15 -16.38
CA LEU A 109 4.39 -28.86 -16.06
C LEU A 109 4.99 -28.38 -14.73
N LEU A 110 5.13 -27.06 -14.58
CA LEU A 110 5.67 -26.42 -13.39
C LEU A 110 4.81 -26.75 -12.17
N VAL A 111 3.49 -26.60 -12.27
CA VAL A 111 2.56 -26.86 -11.16
C VAL A 111 2.65 -28.30 -10.70
N ARG A 112 2.64 -29.26 -11.64
CA ARG A 112 2.77 -30.69 -11.33
C ARG A 112 4.12 -31.04 -10.72
N GLN A 113 5.20 -30.40 -11.15
CA GLN A 113 6.53 -30.62 -10.56
C GLN A 113 6.61 -30.08 -9.13
N ILE A 114 6.15 -28.85 -8.88
CA ILE A 114 6.14 -28.25 -7.53
C ILE A 114 5.28 -29.07 -6.56
N ASN A 115 4.13 -29.58 -7.02
CA ASN A 115 3.25 -30.41 -6.20
C ASN A 115 3.75 -31.86 -6.01
N GLY A 116 4.93 -32.19 -6.56
CA GLY A 116 5.56 -33.51 -6.42
C GLY A 116 4.94 -34.60 -7.30
N GLU A 117 4.06 -34.25 -8.23
CA GLU A 117 3.44 -35.19 -9.16
C GLU A 117 4.45 -35.63 -10.22
N TYR A 118 5.27 -34.70 -10.73
CA TYR A 118 6.27 -34.95 -11.77
C TYR A 118 7.70 -34.72 -11.29
N LYS A 119 8.64 -35.54 -11.78
CA LYS A 119 10.09 -35.36 -11.51
C LYS A 119 10.69 -34.26 -12.40
N VAL A 120 11.62 -33.49 -11.85
CA VAL A 120 12.42 -32.51 -12.62
C VAL A 120 13.65 -33.19 -13.21
N LYS A 121 13.61 -33.44 -14.52
CA LYS A 121 14.73 -34.07 -15.25
C LYS A 121 15.72 -33.08 -15.84
N SER A 122 15.28 -31.86 -16.14
CA SER A 122 16.12 -30.84 -16.78
C SER A 122 17.17 -30.30 -15.81
N GLU A 123 18.45 -30.36 -16.21
CA GLU A 123 19.58 -29.80 -15.46
C GLU A 123 19.46 -28.27 -15.30
N GLN A 124 18.84 -27.56 -16.26
CA GLN A 124 18.64 -26.11 -16.17
C GLN A 124 17.52 -25.72 -15.20
N ILE A 125 16.49 -26.57 -15.07
CA ILE A 125 15.33 -26.30 -14.20
C ILE A 125 15.61 -26.74 -12.76
N ARG A 126 16.44 -27.78 -12.56
CA ARG A 126 16.68 -28.37 -11.24
C ARG A 126 17.12 -27.34 -10.17
N PRO A 127 18.03 -26.38 -10.45
CA PRO A 127 18.39 -25.34 -9.47
C PRO A 127 17.22 -24.42 -9.11
N LEU A 128 16.45 -23.96 -10.10
CA LEU A 128 15.29 -23.09 -9.88
C LEU A 128 14.17 -23.81 -9.12
N PHE A 129 13.97 -25.10 -9.41
CA PHE A 129 13.04 -25.94 -8.66
C PHE A 129 13.45 -26.09 -7.20
N GLN A 130 14.72 -26.39 -6.93
CA GLN A 130 15.24 -26.48 -5.55
C GLN A 130 15.04 -25.17 -4.80
N GLN A 131 15.37 -24.04 -5.43
CA GLN A 131 15.16 -22.72 -4.86
C GLN A 131 13.67 -22.43 -4.60
N ALA A 132 12.78 -22.76 -5.53
CA ALA A 132 11.34 -22.58 -5.34
C ALA A 132 10.81 -23.40 -4.16
N VAL A 133 11.23 -24.66 -4.03
CA VAL A 133 10.85 -25.53 -2.91
C VAL A 133 11.38 -24.99 -1.57
N GLU A 134 12.62 -24.52 -1.52
CA GLU A 134 13.20 -23.90 -0.32
C GLU A 134 12.42 -22.65 0.11
N LEU A 135 12.11 -21.77 -0.85
CA LEU A 135 11.34 -20.55 -0.58
C LEU A 135 9.90 -20.86 -0.14
N LEU A 136 9.24 -21.85 -0.76
CA LEU A 136 7.92 -22.31 -0.35
C LEU A 136 7.91 -22.83 1.10
N GLY A 137 8.99 -23.46 1.56
CA GLY A 137 9.16 -23.91 2.95
C GLY A 137 9.17 -22.77 3.99
N ARG A 138 9.26 -21.51 3.57
CA ARG A 138 9.25 -20.34 4.47
C ARG A 138 7.85 -19.81 4.79
N PHE A 139 6.82 -20.31 4.12
CA PHE A 139 5.43 -19.92 4.36
C PHE A 139 4.76 -20.85 5.39
N GLU A 140 3.90 -20.30 6.24
CA GLU A 140 3.09 -21.06 7.20
C GLU A 140 2.05 -21.95 6.50
N GLY A 141 1.67 -21.58 5.27
CA GLY A 141 0.86 -22.40 4.37
C GLY A 141 0.88 -21.87 2.95
N TRP A 142 0.97 -22.76 1.96
CA TRP A 142 1.02 -22.39 0.56
C TRP A 142 0.17 -23.33 -0.31
N LYS A 143 -0.22 -22.83 -1.49
CA LYS A 143 -0.88 -23.61 -2.53
C LYS A 143 -0.36 -23.18 -3.89
N VAL A 144 -0.04 -24.15 -4.76
CA VAL A 144 0.31 -23.90 -6.15
C VAL A 144 -0.74 -24.57 -7.05
N GLN A 145 -1.40 -23.78 -7.89
CA GLN A 145 -2.48 -24.25 -8.74
C GLN A 145 -2.29 -23.86 -10.20
N HIS A 146 -2.71 -24.76 -11.07
CA HIS A 146 -2.82 -24.48 -12.50
C HIS A 146 -4.10 -23.68 -12.78
N ILE A 147 -3.99 -22.65 -13.60
CA ILE A 147 -5.13 -21.88 -14.12
C ILE A 147 -5.10 -21.83 -15.65
N PRO A 148 -6.26 -21.69 -16.33
CA PRO A 148 -6.28 -21.44 -17.77
C PRO A 148 -5.58 -20.11 -18.13
N ARG A 149 -4.99 -20.05 -19.32
CA ARG A 149 -4.27 -18.87 -19.82
C ARG A 149 -5.14 -17.60 -19.84
N GLU A 150 -6.44 -17.74 -20.05
CA GLU A 150 -7.40 -16.64 -20.02
C GLU A 150 -7.50 -15.96 -18.65
N GLN A 151 -7.13 -16.67 -17.59
CA GLN A 151 -7.10 -16.18 -16.21
C GLN A 151 -5.70 -15.65 -15.81
N ASN A 152 -4.67 -15.86 -16.63
CA ASN A 152 -3.29 -15.39 -16.39
C ASN A 152 -2.88 -14.19 -17.27
N LYS A 153 -3.85 -13.53 -17.94
CA LYS A 153 -3.61 -12.48 -18.96
C LYS A 153 -2.73 -11.33 -18.51
N GLU A 154 -2.87 -10.89 -17.26
CA GLU A 154 -2.12 -9.73 -16.77
C GLU A 154 -0.63 -10.07 -16.58
N ALA A 155 -0.31 -11.26 -16.08
CA ALA A 155 1.07 -11.73 -15.96
C ALA A 155 1.69 -11.94 -17.36
N ASP A 156 0.96 -12.59 -18.27
CA ASP A 156 1.35 -12.78 -19.68
C ASP A 156 1.64 -11.44 -20.38
N LYS A 157 0.74 -10.45 -20.23
CA LYS A 157 0.93 -9.12 -20.81
C LYS A 157 2.17 -8.42 -20.25
N LEU A 158 2.42 -8.53 -18.95
CA LEU A 158 3.56 -7.89 -18.29
C LEU A 158 4.89 -8.50 -18.77
N VAL A 159 4.95 -9.83 -18.85
CA VAL A 159 6.12 -10.58 -19.33
C VAL A 159 6.40 -10.28 -20.79
N ASN A 160 5.39 -10.36 -21.66
CA ASN A 160 5.54 -10.03 -23.08
C ASN A 160 6.03 -8.59 -23.28
N LYS A 161 5.54 -7.63 -22.48
CA LYS A 161 6.01 -6.25 -22.55
C LYS A 161 7.48 -6.10 -22.15
N ALA A 162 7.94 -6.80 -21.12
CA ALA A 162 9.36 -6.78 -20.73
C ALA A 162 10.25 -7.42 -21.80
N LEU A 163 9.75 -8.51 -22.41
CA LEU A 163 10.42 -9.21 -23.49
C LEU A 163 10.56 -8.35 -24.74
N ASP A 164 9.50 -7.66 -25.15
CA ASP A 164 9.50 -6.79 -26.34
C ASP A 164 10.38 -5.55 -26.13
N LEU A 165 10.50 -5.06 -24.89
CA LEU A 165 11.35 -3.91 -24.55
C LEU A 165 12.81 -4.30 -24.24
N GLY A 166 13.11 -5.58 -24.06
CA GLY A 166 14.45 -6.07 -23.69
C GLY A 166 14.96 -5.54 -22.35
N ARG A 167 14.08 -5.21 -21.41
CA ARG A 167 14.43 -4.66 -20.08
C ARG A 167 13.43 -5.03 -19.00
N ASP A 168 13.86 -4.92 -17.76
CA ASP A 168 13.01 -5.13 -16.58
C ASP A 168 11.89 -4.09 -16.50
N LEU A 169 10.74 -4.51 -15.95
CA LEU A 169 9.57 -3.69 -15.70
C LEU A 169 9.12 -3.85 -14.25
N GLU A 170 8.72 -2.74 -13.63
CA GLU A 170 8.12 -2.71 -12.31
C GLU A 170 6.88 -1.82 -12.32
N SER A 171 5.77 -2.34 -11.79
CA SER A 171 4.53 -1.59 -11.54
C SER A 171 3.92 -2.02 -10.21
N GLY A 172 3.61 -1.05 -9.35
CA GLY A 172 3.05 -1.29 -8.01
C GLY A 172 3.55 -0.26 -7.00
N PRO A 173 2.89 -0.12 -5.83
CA PRO A 173 3.44 0.70 -4.76
C PRO A 173 4.80 0.13 -4.34
N ALA A 174 5.86 0.95 -4.38
CA ALA A 174 7.17 0.54 -3.93
C ALA A 174 7.07 -0.02 -2.49
N PRO A 175 7.61 -1.22 -2.20
CA PRO A 175 7.75 -1.67 -0.83
C PRO A 175 8.62 -0.64 -0.12
N VAL A 176 8.11 -0.01 0.93
CA VAL A 176 8.93 0.91 1.71
C VAL A 176 10.07 0.09 2.29
N THR A 177 11.32 0.44 1.96
CA THR A 177 12.51 -0.23 2.47
C THR A 177 12.47 -0.20 4.01
N GLN A 178 12.37 -1.37 4.64
CA GLN A 178 12.24 -1.51 6.11
C GLN A 178 13.47 -1.03 6.93
N ASN A 179 14.46 -0.38 6.31
CA ASN A 179 15.67 0.09 6.97
C ASN A 179 15.61 1.56 7.46
N LYS A 180 14.51 2.29 7.22
CA LYS A 180 14.31 3.63 7.81
C LYS A 180 13.29 3.55 8.94
N LYS A 181 13.60 4.17 10.08
CA LYS A 181 12.67 4.30 11.21
C LYS A 181 11.35 4.94 10.73
N PRO A 182 10.17 4.43 11.13
CA PRO A 182 8.89 5.04 10.78
C PRO A 182 8.83 6.50 11.25
N ILE A 183 8.28 7.38 10.42
CA ILE A 183 8.01 8.77 10.86
C ILE A 183 6.83 8.82 11.82
N ARG A 184 6.86 9.74 12.77
CA ARG A 184 5.85 9.91 13.81
C ARG A 184 4.82 10.95 13.40
N LEU A 185 3.59 10.52 13.18
CA LEU A 185 2.47 11.37 12.78
C LEU A 185 1.72 11.92 13.99
N GLY A 186 1.43 13.22 13.97
CA GLY A 186 0.42 13.86 14.80
C GLY A 186 -0.83 14.14 13.96
N VAL A 187 -1.94 13.45 14.23
CA VAL A 187 -3.16 13.59 13.42
C VAL A 187 -4.16 14.51 14.13
N LEU A 188 -4.53 15.60 13.47
CA LEU A 188 -5.48 16.58 13.98
C LEU A 188 -6.85 16.34 13.34
N ILE A 189 -7.90 16.21 14.15
CA ILE A 189 -9.27 15.93 13.69
C ILE A 189 -10.29 16.87 14.34
N SER A 190 -11.44 17.10 13.67
CA SER A 190 -12.59 17.80 14.26
C SER A 190 -13.93 17.09 14.02
N GLY A 191 -13.92 15.90 13.42
CA GLY A 191 -15.14 15.22 12.98
C GLY A 191 -15.02 13.69 12.92
N GLY A 192 -15.49 13.09 11.82
CA GLY A 192 -15.74 11.66 11.72
C GLY A 192 -14.51 10.74 11.61
N GLY A 193 -13.31 11.31 11.47
CA GLY A 193 -12.04 10.58 11.47
C GLY A 193 -11.84 9.61 10.30
N THR A 194 -12.54 9.78 9.18
CA THR A 194 -12.40 8.91 7.99
C THR A 194 -10.99 8.95 7.43
N THR A 195 -10.40 10.14 7.29
CA THR A 195 -9.01 10.34 6.87
C THR A 195 -8.02 9.68 7.83
N LEU A 196 -8.22 9.81 9.15
CA LEU A 196 -7.40 9.15 10.18
C LEU A 196 -7.42 7.63 10.00
N MET A 197 -8.60 7.03 9.80
CA MET A 197 -8.73 5.59 9.63
C MET A 197 -8.09 5.11 8.31
N ASN A 198 -8.21 5.88 7.23
CA ASN A 198 -7.53 5.58 5.97
C ASN A 198 -6.01 5.52 6.16
N ILE A 199 -5.42 6.54 6.80
CA ILE A 199 -3.97 6.59 7.06
C ILE A 199 -3.53 5.43 7.96
N LEU A 200 -4.29 5.15 9.02
CA LEU A 200 -4.01 4.02 9.91
C LEU A 200 -4.02 2.69 9.15
N GLU A 201 -4.96 2.50 8.23
CA GLU A 201 -5.04 1.29 7.42
C GLU A 201 -3.83 1.15 6.48
N HIS A 202 -3.41 2.24 5.83
CA HIS A 202 -2.18 2.25 5.03
C HIS A 202 -0.92 1.88 5.85
N ILE A 203 -0.85 2.32 7.11
CA ILE A 203 0.23 1.95 8.04
C ILE A 203 0.15 0.46 8.38
N LYS A 204 -1.02 -0.03 8.79
CA LYS A 204 -1.24 -1.44 9.17
C LYS A 204 -0.92 -2.41 8.03
N GLN A 205 -1.16 -2.00 6.79
CA GLN A 205 -0.87 -2.78 5.58
C GLN A 205 0.60 -2.66 5.13
N GLY A 206 1.46 -1.96 5.87
CA GLY A 206 2.85 -1.74 5.48
C GLY A 206 3.05 -0.86 4.24
N ARG A 207 1.99 -0.18 3.76
CA ARG A 207 2.01 0.70 2.59
C ARG A 207 2.55 2.10 2.92
N LEU A 208 2.67 2.42 4.20
CA LEU A 208 3.17 3.69 4.70
C LEU A 208 4.08 3.44 5.90
N ASN A 209 5.36 3.79 5.79
CA ASN A 209 6.33 3.66 6.87
C ASN A 209 6.23 4.83 7.86
N ALA A 210 5.14 4.81 8.62
CA ALA A 210 4.81 5.81 9.61
C ALA A 210 4.12 5.15 10.82
N GLU A 211 4.10 5.85 11.95
CA GLU A 211 3.28 5.50 13.11
C GLU A 211 2.46 6.71 13.54
N ILE A 212 1.24 6.49 14.04
CA ILE A 212 0.43 7.57 14.61
C ILE A 212 0.78 7.70 16.10
N ALA A 213 1.61 8.68 16.41
CA ALA A 213 2.11 8.93 17.76
C ALA A 213 1.07 9.63 18.65
N LEU A 214 0.22 10.48 18.05
CA LEU A 214 -0.78 11.25 18.75
C LEU A 214 -1.94 11.62 17.83
N VAL A 215 -3.16 11.55 18.36
CA VAL A 215 -4.35 12.16 17.75
C VAL A 215 -4.80 13.33 18.63
N ILE A 216 -4.97 14.51 18.04
CA ILE A 216 -5.55 15.69 18.71
C ILE A 216 -6.93 15.96 18.12
N SER A 217 -7.95 16.06 18.96
CA SER A 217 -9.29 16.45 18.54
C SER A 217 -9.67 17.82 19.10
N SER A 218 -10.23 18.67 18.25
CA SER A 218 -10.82 19.96 18.66
C SER A 218 -12.20 19.84 19.31
N ARG A 219 -12.77 18.62 19.29
CA ARG A 219 -14.10 18.31 19.83
C ARG A 219 -14.05 17.06 20.71
N SER A 220 -14.74 17.10 21.85
CA SER A 220 -14.75 16.01 22.84
C SER A 220 -15.60 14.82 22.42
N THR A 221 -16.68 15.07 21.68
CA THR A 221 -17.73 14.08 21.35
C THR A 221 -17.92 14.02 19.84
N VAL A 222 -16.95 13.40 19.15
CA VAL A 222 -17.01 13.12 17.72
C VAL A 222 -16.60 11.68 17.46
N THR A 223 -17.21 11.05 16.46
CA THR A 223 -16.98 9.62 16.14
C THR A 223 -15.51 9.33 15.79
N GLY A 224 -14.75 10.33 15.32
CA GLY A 224 -13.31 10.19 15.10
C GLY A 224 -12.50 9.93 16.38
N VAL A 225 -12.92 10.47 17.53
CA VAL A 225 -12.27 10.23 18.83
C VAL A 225 -12.49 8.79 19.28
N GLU A 226 -13.71 8.28 19.14
CA GLU A 226 -14.06 6.90 19.48
C GLU A 226 -13.30 5.91 18.60
N LYS A 227 -13.29 6.14 17.27
CA LYS A 227 -12.51 5.34 16.32
C LYS A 227 -11.02 5.31 16.67
N ALA A 228 -10.44 6.45 17.01
CA ALA A 228 -9.04 6.53 17.41
C ALA A 228 -8.74 5.73 18.68
N ARG A 229 -9.58 5.87 19.72
CA ARG A 229 -9.43 5.10 20.97
C ARG A 229 -9.62 3.60 20.76
N ASN A 230 -10.62 3.20 19.99
CA ASN A 230 -10.88 1.80 19.66
C ASN A 230 -9.73 1.18 18.84
N ALA A 231 -9.00 1.99 18.09
CA ALA A 231 -7.78 1.59 17.40
C ALA A 231 -6.52 1.56 18.30
N GLY A 232 -6.65 1.85 19.60
CA GLY A 232 -5.54 1.88 20.55
C GLY A 232 -4.66 3.13 20.46
N LEU A 233 -5.11 4.19 19.78
CA LEU A 233 -4.32 5.41 19.60
C LEU A 233 -4.42 6.33 20.82
N LYS A 234 -3.31 7.01 21.14
CA LYS A 234 -3.29 8.09 22.14
C LYS A 234 -4.09 9.28 21.62
N VAL A 235 -5.14 9.66 22.34
CA VAL A 235 -5.99 10.81 21.98
C VAL A 235 -5.89 11.92 23.03
N LYS A 236 -5.72 13.16 22.56
CA LYS A 236 -5.83 14.38 23.36
C LYS A 236 -6.98 15.23 22.84
N ILE A 237 -7.79 15.76 23.76
CA ILE A 237 -8.86 16.69 23.44
C ILE A 237 -8.37 18.10 23.77
N ILE A 238 -8.30 18.97 22.78
CA ILE A 238 -7.85 20.37 22.92
C ILE A 238 -8.86 21.23 22.17
N ARG A 239 -9.84 21.79 22.88
CA ARG A 239 -10.94 22.53 22.24
C ARG A 239 -10.59 24.01 22.21
N LYS A 240 -10.75 24.67 21.05
CA LYS A 240 -10.47 26.11 20.89
C LYS A 240 -11.14 26.98 21.96
N LYS A 241 -12.38 26.66 22.34
CA LYS A 241 -13.15 27.39 23.34
C LYS A 241 -12.59 27.34 24.77
N ASP A 242 -11.66 26.43 25.05
CA ASP A 242 -11.05 26.30 26.37
C ASP A 242 -9.83 27.23 26.54
N PHE A 243 -9.50 28.04 25.52
CA PHE A 243 -8.35 28.95 25.49
C PHE A 243 -8.82 30.39 25.24
N PRO A 244 -8.12 31.38 25.80
CA PRO A 244 -8.50 32.79 25.68
C PRO A 244 -8.33 33.32 24.25
N ASP A 245 -7.36 32.81 23.52
CA ASP A 245 -7.02 33.26 22.18
C ASP A 245 -6.39 32.13 21.33
N VAL A 246 -6.04 32.47 20.08
CA VAL A 246 -5.41 31.53 19.14
C VAL A 246 -3.96 31.22 19.54
N ASP A 247 -3.26 32.11 20.23
CA ASP A 247 -1.86 31.93 20.58
C ASP A 247 -1.70 30.85 21.66
N GLU A 248 -2.46 30.94 22.74
CA GLU A 248 -2.47 29.92 23.80
C GLU A 248 -3.03 28.57 23.30
N PHE A 249 -4.04 28.61 22.43
CA PHE A 249 -4.55 27.39 21.77
C PHE A 249 -3.46 26.71 20.92
N SER A 250 -2.69 27.48 20.16
CA SER A 250 -1.65 26.96 19.27
C SER A 250 -0.46 26.43 20.05
N LYS A 251 -0.04 27.16 21.09
CA LYS A 251 1.02 26.73 22.02
C LYS A 251 0.69 25.39 22.65
N ARG A 252 -0.55 25.20 23.13
CA ARG A 252 -0.98 23.93 23.72
C ARG A 252 -0.92 22.76 22.73
N ILE A 253 -1.31 22.99 21.47
CA ILE A 253 -1.20 21.97 20.40
C ILE A 253 0.27 21.61 20.20
N GLU A 254 1.14 22.61 20.05
CA GLU A 254 2.57 22.40 19.86
C GLU A 254 3.20 21.61 21.01
N GLU A 255 2.89 21.94 22.27
CA GLU A 255 3.41 21.22 23.44
C GLU A 255 3.11 19.72 23.38
N GLU A 256 1.90 19.30 22.98
CA GLU A 256 1.57 17.87 22.85
C GLU A 256 2.27 17.21 21.66
N LEU A 257 2.38 17.92 20.53
CA LEU A 257 3.09 17.43 19.35
C LEU A 257 4.58 17.21 19.65
N VAL A 258 5.20 18.16 20.36
CA VAL A 258 6.60 18.08 20.81
C VAL A 258 6.78 16.96 21.82
N ALA A 259 5.91 16.86 22.84
CA ALA A 259 5.97 15.80 23.84
C ALA A 259 5.77 14.40 23.22
N ALA A 260 5.03 14.30 22.12
CA ALA A 260 4.84 13.07 21.37
C ALA A 260 5.96 12.79 20.33
N ASN A 261 6.96 13.68 20.20
CA ASN A 261 8.01 13.63 19.19
C ASN A 261 7.43 13.48 17.77
N VAL A 262 6.46 14.31 17.41
CA VAL A 262 5.84 14.30 16.08
C VAL A 262 6.79 14.88 15.03
N ASP A 263 7.03 14.13 13.96
CA ASP A 263 7.84 14.52 12.80
C ASP A 263 7.03 15.29 11.75
N LEU A 264 5.76 14.90 11.58
CA LEU A 264 4.81 15.44 10.61
C LEU A 264 3.40 15.52 11.20
N VAL A 265 2.77 16.69 11.10
CA VAL A 265 1.38 16.92 11.47
C VAL A 265 0.48 16.72 10.25
N VAL A 266 -0.63 16.02 10.43
CA VAL A 266 -1.60 15.69 9.38
C VAL A 266 -2.98 16.17 9.84
N GLN A 267 -3.56 17.10 9.10
CA GLN A 267 -4.91 17.62 9.34
C GLN A 267 -5.96 16.79 8.58
N GLY A 268 -6.69 15.94 9.30
CA GLY A 268 -7.77 15.10 8.77
C GLY A 268 -9.13 15.67 9.14
N GLY A 269 -9.63 16.65 8.36
CA GLY A 269 -10.87 17.36 8.67
C GLY A 269 -10.74 18.21 9.94
N TRP A 270 -9.60 18.90 10.08
CA TRP A 270 -9.36 19.85 11.16
C TRP A 270 -9.97 21.21 10.80
N LEU A 271 -10.79 21.78 11.69
CA LEU A 271 -11.61 22.97 11.39
C LEU A 271 -11.22 24.22 12.20
N CYS A 272 -10.09 24.19 12.92
CA CYS A 272 -9.67 25.31 13.76
C CYS A 272 -8.40 25.96 13.21
N LEU A 273 -8.39 27.29 13.11
CA LEU A 273 -7.11 27.98 12.92
C LEU A 273 -6.22 27.76 14.15
N TRP A 274 -4.98 27.38 13.91
CA TRP A 274 -3.89 27.40 14.88
C TRP A 274 -2.65 27.93 14.15
N LYS A 275 -1.81 28.68 14.86
CA LYS A 275 -0.58 29.24 14.35
C LYS A 275 0.49 28.15 14.31
N ILE A 276 1.03 27.93 13.12
CA ILE A 276 2.14 27.02 12.87
C ILE A 276 3.43 27.78 13.17
N SER A 277 4.20 27.29 14.12
CA SER A 277 5.51 27.85 14.45
C SER A 277 6.57 27.45 13.43
N ALA A 278 7.71 28.15 13.45
CA ALA A 278 8.86 27.84 12.61
C ALA A 278 9.35 26.38 12.76
N ARG A 279 9.14 25.76 13.93
CA ARG A 279 9.47 24.34 14.17
C ARG A 279 8.73 23.40 13.23
N TYR A 280 7.48 23.72 12.93
CA TYR A 280 6.59 22.91 12.10
C TYR A 280 6.42 23.46 10.68
N GLU A 281 7.22 24.45 10.29
CA GLU A 281 7.26 24.93 8.90
C GLU A 281 7.58 23.75 7.95
N ASN A 282 6.77 23.60 6.89
CA ASN A 282 6.82 22.46 5.97
C ASN A 282 6.73 21.08 6.65
N ARG A 283 6.09 21.02 7.84
CA ARG A 283 5.83 19.79 8.61
C ARG A 283 4.39 19.72 9.12
N VAL A 284 3.50 20.49 8.51
CA VAL A 284 2.05 20.37 8.67
C VAL A 284 1.47 20.21 7.28
N MET A 285 0.70 19.16 7.05
CA MET A 285 -0.03 18.95 5.81
C MET A 285 -1.54 19.04 6.06
N ASN A 286 -2.26 19.54 5.08
CA ASN A 286 -3.71 19.45 5.00
C ASN A 286 -4.12 18.81 3.66
N ILE A 287 -5.32 18.24 3.64
CA ILE A 287 -5.99 17.85 2.41
C ILE A 287 -7.24 18.70 2.22
N HIS A 288 -7.36 19.31 1.05
CA HIS A 288 -8.46 20.16 0.67
C HIS A 288 -9.29 19.51 -0.45
N PRO A 289 -10.64 19.45 -0.35
CA PRO A 289 -11.51 18.76 -1.32
C PRO A 289 -11.75 19.55 -2.62
N ALA A 290 -10.73 20.24 -3.13
CA ALA A 290 -10.71 20.86 -4.45
C ALA A 290 -9.29 20.89 -5.04
N LEU A 291 -9.19 21.21 -6.33
CA LEU A 291 -7.93 21.51 -7.01
C LEU A 291 -7.52 22.96 -6.73
N LEU A 292 -6.73 23.17 -5.68
CA LEU A 292 -6.20 24.50 -5.33
C LEU A 292 -5.40 25.09 -6.50
N PRO A 293 -5.44 26.42 -6.70
CA PRO A 293 -6.00 27.43 -5.79
C PRO A 293 -7.54 27.60 -5.85
N SER A 294 -8.23 26.86 -6.73
CA SER A 294 -9.69 26.97 -6.87
C SER A 294 -10.42 26.44 -5.64
N PHE A 295 -11.50 27.15 -5.26
CA PHE A 295 -12.38 26.78 -4.15
C PHE A 295 -11.66 26.54 -2.82
N GLY A 296 -10.52 27.21 -2.58
CA GLY A 296 -9.80 27.22 -1.29
C GLY A 296 -10.02 28.51 -0.51
N GLY A 297 -9.56 28.52 0.74
CA GLY A 297 -9.59 29.68 1.62
C GLY A 297 -10.71 29.65 2.66
N GLN A 298 -10.89 30.76 3.36
CA GLN A 298 -11.83 30.84 4.47
C GLN A 298 -13.27 30.54 4.02
N GLY A 299 -13.94 29.63 4.73
CA GLY A 299 -15.32 29.22 4.45
C GLY A 299 -15.46 28.04 3.47
N MET A 300 -14.40 27.71 2.75
CA MET A 300 -14.36 26.57 1.83
C MET A 300 -13.94 25.30 2.57
N TRP A 301 -14.87 24.64 3.24
CA TRP A 301 -14.60 23.37 3.92
C TRP A 301 -15.81 22.43 3.82
N GLY A 302 -15.55 21.13 3.80
CA GLY A 302 -16.60 20.11 3.72
C GLY A 302 -17.55 20.33 2.54
N HIS A 303 -18.86 20.17 2.78
CA HIS A 303 -19.89 20.30 1.74
C HIS A 303 -19.90 21.63 0.98
N HIS A 304 -19.53 22.75 1.61
CA HIS A 304 -19.51 24.06 0.96
C HIS A 304 -18.62 24.08 -0.30
N VAL A 305 -17.55 23.29 -0.30
CA VAL A 305 -16.63 23.19 -1.45
C VAL A 305 -17.34 22.51 -2.62
N HIS A 306 -18.01 21.40 -2.37
CA HIS A 306 -18.71 20.64 -3.41
C HIS A 306 -19.93 21.40 -3.95
N GLU A 307 -20.66 22.09 -3.08
CA GLU A 307 -21.74 23.01 -3.48
C GLU A 307 -21.22 24.12 -4.39
N ALA A 308 -20.10 24.76 -4.02
CA ALA A 308 -19.50 25.83 -4.84
C ALA A 308 -19.00 25.31 -6.20
N VAL A 309 -18.40 24.11 -6.24
CA VAL A 309 -17.95 23.46 -7.48
C VAL A 309 -19.13 23.17 -8.41
N LEU A 310 -20.23 22.64 -7.88
CA LEU A 310 -21.44 22.35 -8.67
C LEU A 310 -22.13 23.64 -9.13
N ALA A 311 -22.27 24.64 -8.25
CA ALA A 311 -22.85 25.93 -8.59
C ALA A 311 -22.06 26.67 -9.68
N ALA A 312 -20.74 26.49 -9.73
CA ALA A 312 -19.87 27.01 -10.78
C ALA A 312 -19.97 26.24 -12.12
N GLY A 313 -20.68 25.11 -12.17
CA GLY A 313 -20.82 24.29 -13.37
C GLY A 313 -19.54 23.56 -13.77
N CYS A 314 -18.61 23.32 -12.84
CA CYS A 314 -17.35 22.65 -13.12
C CYS A 314 -17.57 21.24 -13.66
N LYS A 315 -16.72 20.81 -14.60
CA LYS A 315 -16.69 19.43 -15.14
C LYS A 315 -15.60 18.55 -14.54
N VAL A 316 -14.66 19.18 -13.81
CA VAL A 316 -13.57 18.52 -13.11
C VAL A 316 -13.47 19.12 -11.71
N SER A 317 -13.29 18.25 -10.72
CA SER A 317 -12.95 18.59 -9.34
C SER A 317 -11.79 17.70 -8.89
N GLY A 318 -11.54 17.57 -7.59
CA GLY A 318 -10.50 16.72 -7.07
C GLY A 318 -10.12 17.08 -5.65
N CYS A 319 -8.94 16.66 -5.23
CA CYS A 319 -8.36 17.03 -3.95
C CYS A 319 -6.92 17.51 -4.09
N THR A 320 -6.49 18.36 -3.16
CA THR A 320 -5.11 18.86 -3.07
C THR A 320 -4.54 18.60 -1.70
N VAL A 321 -3.37 17.96 -1.64
CA VAL A 321 -2.54 17.89 -0.43
C VAL A 321 -1.46 18.94 -0.54
N HIS A 322 -1.32 19.77 0.48
CA HIS A 322 -0.35 20.86 0.53
C HIS A 322 0.25 20.98 1.93
N PHE A 323 1.41 21.61 2.03
CA PHE A 323 1.91 22.08 3.33
C PHE A 323 1.04 23.25 3.81
N CYS A 324 0.76 23.31 5.11
CA CYS A 324 0.00 24.40 5.69
C CYS A 324 0.92 25.58 6.00
N THR A 325 0.40 26.79 5.79
CA THR A 325 0.94 28.04 6.31
C THR A 325 -0.06 28.62 7.31
N ASN A 326 0.21 29.82 7.83
CA ASN A 326 -0.76 30.55 8.66
C ASN A 326 -1.89 31.20 7.86
N GLU A 327 -1.95 30.95 6.55
CA GLU A 327 -3.01 31.37 5.63
C GLU A 327 -3.76 30.14 5.10
N TYR A 328 -5.09 30.22 5.06
CA TYR A 328 -5.93 29.11 4.62
C TYR A 328 -5.64 28.70 3.18
N ASP A 329 -5.24 27.45 2.98
CA ASP A 329 -5.07 26.79 1.67
C ASP A 329 -4.13 27.53 0.70
N LYS A 330 -3.15 28.26 1.24
CA LYS A 330 -2.15 29.03 0.46
C LYS A 330 -0.76 28.42 0.46
N GLY A 331 -0.56 27.28 1.11
CA GLY A 331 0.76 26.70 1.21
C GLY A 331 1.20 25.88 -0.02
N PRO A 332 2.48 25.48 -0.06
CA PRO A 332 3.06 24.75 -1.18
C PRO A 332 2.34 23.42 -1.47
N ILE A 333 1.87 23.24 -2.71
CA ILE A 333 1.13 22.06 -3.16
C ILE A 333 2.09 20.87 -3.32
N ILE A 334 1.70 19.69 -2.78
CA ILE A 334 2.48 18.45 -2.84
C ILE A 334 1.89 17.46 -3.85
N VAL A 335 0.59 17.19 -3.74
CA VAL A 335 -0.13 16.22 -4.59
C VAL A 335 -1.49 16.79 -4.96
N GLN A 336 -1.87 16.65 -6.22
CA GLN A 336 -3.25 16.89 -6.67
C GLN A 336 -3.77 15.64 -7.39
N ARG A 337 -5.06 15.35 -7.20
CA ARG A 337 -5.73 14.25 -7.90
C ARG A 337 -7.10 14.74 -8.40
N PRO A 338 -7.33 14.71 -9.72
CA PRO A 338 -8.61 15.13 -10.28
C PRO A 338 -9.65 14.00 -10.26
N CYS A 339 -10.92 14.36 -10.34
CA CYS A 339 -12.03 13.47 -10.68
C CYS A 339 -13.10 14.22 -11.49
N ASP A 340 -13.87 13.49 -12.27
CA ASP A 340 -14.96 14.07 -13.07
C ASP A 340 -16.12 14.52 -12.17
N VAL A 341 -16.74 15.63 -12.57
CA VAL A 341 -18.04 16.08 -12.07
C VAL A 341 -19.10 15.65 -13.08
N LYS A 342 -20.05 14.84 -12.64
CA LYS A 342 -21.14 14.32 -13.47
C LYS A 342 -22.29 15.31 -13.49
N ASP A 343 -23.03 15.33 -14.60
CA ASP A 343 -24.16 16.27 -14.78
C ASP A 343 -25.27 16.10 -13.74
N ASN A 344 -25.38 14.93 -13.12
CA ASN A 344 -26.37 14.60 -12.09
C ASN A 344 -25.78 14.50 -10.68
N ASP A 345 -24.57 15.00 -10.44
CA ASP A 345 -23.99 14.98 -9.11
C ASP A 345 -24.76 15.87 -8.13
N THR A 346 -24.92 15.37 -6.91
CA THR A 346 -25.22 16.17 -5.72
C THR A 346 -23.92 16.47 -4.97
N PRO A 347 -23.91 17.43 -4.02
CA PRO A 347 -22.74 17.67 -3.18
C PRO A 347 -22.22 16.40 -2.51
N GLU A 348 -23.10 15.49 -2.10
CA GLU A 348 -22.76 14.22 -1.46
C GLU A 348 -22.12 13.23 -2.42
N THR A 349 -22.65 13.07 -3.64
CA THR A 349 -22.08 12.13 -4.62
C THR A 349 -20.74 12.63 -5.15
N LEU A 350 -20.58 13.94 -5.31
CA LEU A 350 -19.29 14.55 -5.63
C LEU A 350 -18.31 14.41 -4.46
N ALA A 351 -18.74 14.66 -3.22
CA ALA A 351 -17.91 14.50 -2.03
C ALA A 351 -17.38 13.07 -1.91
N ALA A 352 -18.22 12.05 -2.11
CA ALA A 352 -17.81 10.66 -2.08
C ALA A 352 -16.70 10.35 -3.11
N ARG A 353 -16.84 10.88 -4.33
CA ARG A 353 -15.84 10.69 -5.41
C ARG A 353 -14.54 11.44 -5.15
N VAL A 354 -14.62 12.66 -4.62
CA VAL A 354 -13.43 13.40 -4.19
C VAL A 354 -12.73 12.66 -3.05
N PHE A 355 -13.50 12.12 -2.09
CA PHE A 355 -12.96 11.35 -0.97
C PHE A 355 -12.22 10.06 -1.40
N GLU A 356 -12.65 9.40 -2.48
CA GLU A 356 -11.88 8.29 -3.08
C GLU A 356 -10.48 8.75 -3.54
N GLN A 357 -10.38 9.95 -4.10
CA GLN A 357 -9.08 10.53 -4.47
C GLN A 357 -8.28 10.97 -3.23
N GLU A 358 -8.94 11.50 -2.19
CA GLU A 358 -8.30 11.85 -0.93
C GLU A 358 -7.64 10.65 -0.25
N CYS A 359 -8.33 9.51 -0.26
CA CYS A 359 -7.83 8.25 0.27
C CYS A 359 -6.50 7.83 -0.37
N ILE A 360 -6.24 8.26 -1.61
CA ILE A 360 -5.00 7.97 -2.34
C ILE A 360 -3.97 9.11 -2.17
N ALA A 361 -4.41 10.36 -2.34
CA ALA A 361 -3.53 11.53 -2.36
C ALA A 361 -2.81 11.74 -1.03
N TYR A 362 -3.52 11.61 0.10
CA TYR A 362 -2.93 11.95 1.39
C TYR A 362 -1.84 10.95 1.81
N PRO A 363 -2.06 9.63 1.77
CA PRO A 363 -1.00 8.66 2.04
C PRO A 363 0.19 8.78 1.06
N GLN A 364 -0.06 9.15 -0.21
CA GLN A 364 1.01 9.43 -1.17
C GLN A 364 1.89 10.60 -0.71
N ALA A 365 1.31 11.73 -0.31
CA ALA A 365 2.05 12.88 0.17
C ALA A 365 2.86 12.57 1.44
N ILE A 366 2.26 11.85 2.40
CA ILE A 366 2.95 11.42 3.63
C ILE A 366 4.12 10.50 3.28
N ARG A 367 3.96 9.58 2.31
CA ARG A 367 5.04 8.71 1.85
C ARG A 367 6.20 9.52 1.27
N LEU A 368 5.92 10.49 0.39
CA LEU A 368 6.96 11.34 -0.19
C LEU A 368 7.75 12.11 0.88
N PHE A 369 7.07 12.55 1.94
CA PHE A 369 7.71 13.16 3.10
C PHE A 369 8.58 12.14 3.87
N ALA A 370 8.04 10.96 4.18
CA ALA A 370 8.75 9.90 4.89
C ALA A 370 10.02 9.44 4.15
N GLU A 371 9.98 9.45 2.83
CA GLU A 371 11.12 9.08 1.97
C GLU A 371 12.18 10.20 1.86
N GLY A 372 11.87 11.42 2.32
CA GLY A 372 12.74 12.59 2.20
C GLY A 372 12.78 13.17 0.78
N LYS A 373 11.74 12.90 -0.02
CA LYS A 373 11.65 13.34 -1.43
C LYS A 373 11.13 14.76 -1.60
N LEU A 374 10.54 15.37 -0.58
CA LEU A 374 9.99 16.72 -0.68
C LEU A 374 11.04 17.78 -0.34
N SER A 375 11.15 18.81 -1.17
CA SER A 375 11.89 20.04 -0.86
C SER A 375 11.08 21.24 -1.31
N VAL A 376 10.99 22.28 -0.48
CA VAL A 376 10.28 23.52 -0.82
C VAL A 376 11.29 24.56 -1.29
N GLN A 377 11.06 25.13 -2.46
CA GLN A 377 11.88 26.19 -3.07
C GLN A 377 10.92 27.26 -3.60
N ASP A 378 11.07 28.50 -3.14
CA ASP A 378 10.24 29.64 -3.56
C ASP A 378 8.73 29.37 -3.48
N GLY A 379 8.29 28.72 -2.39
CA GLY A 379 6.89 28.36 -2.17
C GLY A 379 6.38 27.18 -3.01
N ILE A 380 7.26 26.51 -3.77
CA ILE A 380 6.91 25.38 -4.64
C ILE A 380 7.58 24.11 -4.13
N VAL A 381 6.83 23.01 -4.06
CA VAL A 381 7.37 21.70 -3.73
C VAL A 381 8.05 21.10 -4.97
N LYS A 382 9.33 20.75 -4.83
CA LYS A 382 10.08 19.89 -5.75
C LYS A 382 10.14 18.48 -5.18
N ILE A 383 9.71 17.50 -5.98
CA ILE A 383 9.80 16.08 -5.63
C ILE A 383 11.10 15.53 -6.23
N LYS A 384 12.01 15.07 -5.37
CA LYS A 384 13.26 14.43 -5.75
C LYS A 384 12.98 13.07 -6.40
N PRO A 385 13.75 12.66 -7.42
CA PRO A 385 13.58 11.38 -8.10
C PRO A 385 13.61 10.19 -7.13
#